data_AF-A0A2E8V805-F1
#
_entry.id   AF-A0A2E8V805-F1
#
_cell.length_a   1.000
_cell.length_b   1.000
_cell.length_c   1.000
_cell.angle_alpha   90.00
_cell.angle_beta   90.00
_cell.angle_gamma   90.00
#
_symmetry.space_group_name_H-M   'P 1'
#
loop_
_entity.id
_entity.type
_entity.pdbx_description
1 polymer ?
#
loop_
_entity_poly.entity_id
_entity_poly.type
_entity_poly.pdbx_seq_one_letter_code
_entity_poly.pdbx_strand_id
1 'polypeptide(L)'
;MGLASSANLDPQGRYPSMFEPVHGSAPDIMGKGIANPMAQILTGAMMVRHLGHDQAAKDIENAVQNLLTKGEILTPDLGGSSSTQSVGDAVVNALGS
;
A
#
# COMPACT_ATOMS: atom_id res chain seq x y z
N MET A 1 6.42 -10.64 1.33
CA MET A 1 6.49 -9.99 0.00
C MET A 1 5.39 -8.94 -0.21
N GLY A 2 4.45 -8.71 0.72
CA GLY A 2 3.28 -7.83 0.51
C GLY A 2 3.47 -6.32 0.72
N LEU A 3 4.72 -5.81 0.85
CA LEU A 3 4.99 -4.38 1.13
C LEU A 3 5.79 -3.66 0.02
N ALA A 4 6.34 -4.40 -0.95
CA ALA A 4 7.23 -3.82 -1.95
C ALA A 4 6.44 -3.01 -3.01
N SER A 5 6.82 -1.74 -3.17
CA SER A 5 6.24 -0.79 -4.13
C SER A 5 7.21 -0.54 -5.29
N SER A 6 6.70 -0.16 -6.47
CA SER A 6 7.53 0.17 -7.62
C SER A 6 6.94 1.28 -8.50
N ALA A 7 7.78 1.88 -9.32
CA ALA A 7 7.40 2.90 -10.30
C ALA A 7 8.19 2.75 -11.61
N ASN A 8 7.48 2.89 -12.72
CA ASN A 8 8.02 3.04 -14.06
C ASN A 8 7.85 4.52 -14.45
N LEU A 9 8.91 5.31 -14.25
CA LEU A 9 8.88 6.76 -14.43
C LEU A 9 9.24 7.15 -15.87
N ASP A 10 8.55 8.17 -16.41
CA ASP A 10 9.08 8.95 -17.53
C ASP A 10 9.79 10.20 -16.98
N PRO A 11 11.14 10.23 -16.92
CA PRO A 11 11.86 11.36 -16.33
C PRO A 11 11.67 12.67 -17.10
N GLN A 12 11.25 12.60 -18.37
CA GLN A 12 11.00 13.76 -19.21
C GLN A 12 9.55 14.25 -19.13
N GLY A 13 8.66 13.53 -18.44
CA GLY A 13 7.25 13.90 -18.26
C GLY A 13 6.48 14.02 -19.58
N ARG A 14 6.90 13.31 -20.63
CA ARG A 14 6.23 13.30 -21.94
C ARG A 14 5.00 12.39 -21.93
N TYR A 15 5.04 11.36 -21.10
CA TYR A 15 3.96 10.40 -20.89
C TYR A 15 3.68 10.21 -19.38
N PRO A 16 2.49 9.75 -19.00
CA PRO A 16 2.20 9.39 -17.62
C PRO A 16 3.15 8.30 -17.12
N SER A 17 3.72 8.49 -15.93
CA SER A 17 4.43 7.44 -15.19
C SER A 17 3.43 6.39 -14.68
N MET A 18 3.89 5.14 -14.51
CA MET A 18 3.07 4.03 -13.98
C MET A 18 3.60 3.61 -12.59
N PHE A 19 2.69 3.34 -11.66
CA PHE A 19 3.02 2.92 -10.30
C PHE A 19 2.29 1.61 -10.00
N GLU A 20 3.06 0.57 -9.66
CA GLU A 20 2.51 -0.77 -9.41
C GLU A 20 3.24 -1.46 -8.25
N PRO A 21 2.55 -2.32 -7.47
CA PRO A 21 3.20 -3.15 -6.46
C PRO A 21 4.06 -4.22 -7.14
N VAL A 22 5.12 -4.66 -6.46
CA VAL A 22 6.05 -5.66 -7.02
C VAL A 22 5.43 -7.06 -7.09
N HIS A 23 4.46 -7.37 -6.23
CA HIS A 23 3.84 -8.69 -6.23
C HIS A 23 2.95 -8.90 -7.47
N GLY A 24 2.91 -10.14 -7.96
CA GLY A 24 2.00 -10.53 -9.04
C GLY A 24 0.55 -10.73 -8.58
N SER A 25 -0.24 -11.43 -9.39
CA SER A 25 -1.69 -11.65 -9.19
C SER A 25 -2.07 -12.58 -8.03
N ALA A 26 -1.09 -13.27 -7.41
CA ALA A 26 -1.26 -14.24 -6.33
C ALA A 26 -2.48 -15.19 -6.51
N PRO A 27 -2.49 -16.05 -7.56
CA PRO A 27 -3.65 -16.87 -7.91
C PRO A 27 -4.11 -17.83 -6.80
N ASP A 28 -3.19 -18.26 -5.94
CA ASP A 28 -3.41 -19.15 -4.80
C ASP A 28 -4.28 -18.54 -3.70
N ILE A 29 -4.34 -17.21 -3.61
CA ILE A 29 -5.16 -16.48 -2.62
C ILE A 29 -6.23 -15.58 -3.26
N MET A 30 -6.34 -15.58 -4.58
CA MET A 30 -7.37 -14.82 -5.31
C MET A 30 -8.78 -15.19 -4.82
N GLY A 31 -9.61 -14.18 -4.60
CA GLY A 31 -10.99 -14.35 -4.13
C GLY A 31 -11.13 -14.72 -2.64
N LYS A 32 -10.03 -14.92 -1.90
CA LYS A 32 -10.08 -15.27 -0.47
C LYS A 32 -10.13 -14.06 0.46
N GLY A 33 -9.91 -12.85 -0.06
CA GLY A 33 -9.93 -11.61 0.73
C GLY A 33 -8.83 -11.52 1.79
N ILE A 34 -7.68 -12.18 1.56
CA ILE A 34 -6.53 -12.20 2.48
C ILE A 34 -5.25 -11.62 1.86
N ALA A 35 -5.34 -11.05 0.66
CA ALA A 35 -4.21 -10.37 0.04
C ALA A 35 -3.84 -9.11 0.85
N ASN A 36 -2.55 -8.86 1.02
CA ASN A 36 -2.06 -7.68 1.70
C ASN A 36 -2.24 -6.44 0.83
N PRO A 37 -3.07 -5.45 1.19
CA PRO A 37 -3.27 -4.26 0.38
C PRO A 37 -2.15 -3.22 0.54
N MET A 38 -1.27 -3.36 1.53
CA MET A 38 -0.33 -2.29 1.91
C MET A 38 0.69 -1.97 0.80
N ALA A 39 1.16 -2.93 0.01
CA ALA A 39 2.03 -2.64 -1.15
C ALA A 39 1.35 -1.74 -2.18
N GLN A 40 0.07 -2.01 -2.50
CA GLN A 40 -0.69 -1.18 -3.45
C GLN A 40 -0.92 0.23 -2.88
N ILE A 41 -1.17 0.34 -1.58
CA ILE A 41 -1.36 1.63 -0.90
C ILE A 41 -0.06 2.46 -0.91
N LEU A 42 1.08 1.85 -0.55
CA LEU A 42 2.39 2.51 -0.56
C LEU A 42 2.82 2.91 -1.98
N THR A 43 2.47 2.09 -2.98
CA THR A 43 2.61 2.43 -4.40
C THR A 43 1.79 3.67 -4.75
N GLY A 44 0.56 3.77 -4.24
CA GLY A 44 -0.26 4.99 -4.33
C GLY A 44 0.40 6.21 -3.68
N ALA A 45 1.02 6.06 -2.51
CA ALA A 45 1.77 7.14 -1.87
C ALA A 45 2.93 7.63 -2.74
N MET A 46 3.66 6.73 -3.40
CA MET A 46 4.72 7.06 -4.34
C MET A 46 4.20 7.87 -5.54
N MET A 47 3.04 7.51 -6.08
CA MET A 47 2.36 8.26 -7.14
C MET A 47 1.94 9.65 -6.66
N VAL A 48 1.31 9.75 -5.49
CA VAL A 48 0.86 11.02 -4.90
C VAL A 48 2.05 11.97 -4.67
N ARG A 49 3.18 11.42 -4.22
CA ARG A 49 4.44 12.16 -4.10
C ARG A 49 4.96 12.64 -5.46
N HIS A 50 4.95 11.78 -6.47
CA HIS A 50 5.35 12.14 -7.84
C HIS A 50 4.49 13.28 -8.41
N LEU A 51 3.22 13.36 -8.04
CA LEU A 51 2.29 14.44 -8.41
C LEU A 51 2.50 15.74 -7.61
N GLY A 52 3.48 15.80 -6.71
CA GLY A 52 3.82 17.00 -5.94
C GLY A 52 3.07 17.14 -4.60
N HIS A 53 2.38 16.09 -4.14
CA HIS A 53 1.63 16.10 -2.89
C HIS A 53 2.41 15.39 -1.75
N ASP A 54 3.58 15.93 -1.40
CA ASP A 54 4.47 15.31 -0.40
C ASP A 54 3.81 15.08 0.96
N GLN A 55 2.99 16.01 1.44
CA GLN A 55 2.35 15.84 2.75
C GLN A 55 1.34 14.70 2.75
N ALA A 56 0.47 14.63 1.73
CA ALA A 56 -0.49 13.55 1.60
C ALA A 56 0.19 12.17 1.45
N ALA A 57 1.30 12.11 0.70
CA ALA A 57 2.09 10.89 0.59
C ALA A 57 2.65 10.45 1.96
N LYS A 58 3.21 11.38 2.74
CA LYS A 58 3.70 11.11 4.10
C LYS A 58 2.59 10.64 5.03
N ASP A 59 1.39 11.22 4.94
CA ASP A 59 0.26 10.82 5.78
C ASP A 59 -0.13 9.35 5.51
N ILE A 60 -0.11 8.92 4.23
CA ILE A 60 -0.35 7.52 3.83
C ILE A 60 0.79 6.60 4.34
N GLU A 61 2.04 6.99 4.13
CA GLU A 61 3.22 6.25 4.60
C GLU A 61 3.18 6.04 6.13
N ASN A 62 2.88 7.10 6.88
CA ASN A 62 2.76 7.08 8.34
C ASN A 62 1.61 6.20 8.81
N ALA A 63 0.45 6.25 8.15
CA ALA A 63 -0.70 5.40 8.49
C ALA A 63 -0.33 3.91 8.38
N VAL A 64 0.33 3.50 7.29
CA VAL A 64 0.81 2.12 7.11
C VAL A 64 1.87 1.76 8.15
N GLN A 65 2.83 2.64 8.42
CA GLN A 65 3.87 2.42 9.43
C GLN A 65 3.28 2.24 10.84
N ASN A 66 2.26 3.03 11.20
CA ASN A 66 1.58 2.94 12.48
C ASN A 66 0.88 1.58 12.65
N LEU A 67 0.22 1.08 11.60
CA LEU A 67 -0.41 -0.25 11.62
C LEU A 67 0.62 -1.37 11.80
N LEU A 68 1.72 -1.30 11.04
CA LEU A 68 2.80 -2.29 11.15
C LEU A 68 3.46 -2.28 12.54
N THR A 69 3.57 -1.11 13.15
CA THR A 69 4.14 -0.95 14.50
C THR A 69 3.21 -1.49 15.59
N LYS A 70 1.89 -1.28 15.45
CA LYS A 70 0.88 -1.84 16.38
C LYS A 70 0.77 -3.36 16.23
N GLY A 71 0.82 -3.88 15.01
CA GLY A 71 0.80 -5.32 14.73
C GLY A 71 -0.54 -6.03 14.96
N GLU A 72 -1.62 -5.30 15.23
CA GLU A 72 -2.94 -5.87 15.59
C GLU A 72 -3.78 -6.27 14.36
N ILE A 73 -3.82 -5.41 13.33
CA ILE A 73 -4.65 -5.60 12.12
C ILE A 73 -3.73 -5.88 10.94
N LEU A 74 -3.31 -7.14 10.82
CA LEU A 74 -2.38 -7.62 9.78
C LEU A 74 -2.96 -8.80 9.00
N THR A 75 -2.63 -8.88 7.71
CA THR A 75 -2.96 -10.04 6.86
C THR A 75 -2.08 -11.26 7.18
N PRO A 76 -2.46 -12.48 6.73
CA PRO A 76 -1.72 -13.71 7.01
C PRO A 76 -0.24 -13.71 6.57
N ASP A 77 0.12 -13.01 5.50
CA ASP A 77 1.52 -12.91 5.04
C ASP A 77 2.42 -12.15 6.01
N LEU A 78 1.83 -11.36 6.92
CA LEU A 78 2.50 -10.65 8.00
C LEU A 78 2.26 -11.29 9.38
N GLY A 79 1.71 -12.52 9.41
CA GLY A 79 1.48 -13.28 10.65
C GLY A 79 0.18 -12.94 11.38
N GLY A 80 -0.69 -12.10 10.80
CA GLY A 80 -2.01 -11.80 11.37
C GLY A 80 -3.13 -12.69 10.80
N SER A 81 -4.37 -12.32 11.11
CA SER A 81 -5.59 -13.03 10.69
C SER A 81 -6.63 -12.12 10.04
N SER A 82 -6.27 -10.85 9.79
CA SER A 82 -7.19 -9.84 9.24
C SER A 82 -7.39 -10.01 7.74
N SER A 83 -8.55 -9.56 7.26
CA SER A 83 -8.87 -9.54 5.82
C SER A 83 -8.22 -8.35 5.12
N THR A 84 -8.12 -8.41 3.78
CA THR A 84 -7.72 -7.30 2.92
C THR A 84 -8.53 -6.03 3.22
N GLN A 85 -9.85 -6.18 3.39
CA GLN A 85 -10.73 -5.04 3.66
C GLN A 85 -10.46 -4.44 5.04
N SER A 86 -10.35 -5.28 6.08
CA SER A 86 -10.08 -4.81 7.43
C SER A 86 -8.75 -4.05 7.53
N VAL A 87 -7.71 -4.50 6.83
CA VAL A 87 -6.44 -3.78 6.75
C VAL A 87 -6.60 -2.45 6.00
N GLY A 88 -7.33 -2.44 4.88
CA GLY A 88 -7.62 -1.20 4.14
C GLY A 88 -8.36 -0.16 4.99
N ASP A 89 -9.42 -0.57 5.68
CA ASP A 89 -10.19 0.29 6.59
C ASP A 89 -9.32 0.81 7.74
N ALA A 90 -8.45 -0.04 8.29
CA ALA A 90 -7.53 0.37 9.34
C ALA A 90 -6.51 1.41 8.87
N VAL A 91 -6.03 1.34 7.62
CA VAL A 91 -5.16 2.38 7.04
C VAL A 91 -5.93 3.69 6.93
N VAL A 92 -7.16 3.67 6.42
CA VAL A 92 -8.00 4.88 6.31
C VAL A 92 -8.23 5.53 7.67
N ASN A 93 -8.54 4.72 8.69
CA ASN A 93 -8.76 5.20 10.05
C ASN A 93 -7.50 5.79 10.70
N ALA A 94 -6.31 5.42 10.23
CA ALA A 94 -5.03 5.93 10.70
C ALA A 94 -4.56 7.20 9.96
N LEU A 95 -5.28 7.68 8.94
CA LEU A 95 -4.95 8.93 8.26
C LEU A 95 -5.29 10.13 9.15
N GLY A 96 -4.36 11.08 9.26
CA GLY A 96 -4.55 12.31 10.05
C GLY A 96 -4.61 12.12 11.57
N SER A 97 -4.17 10.95 12.06
CA SER A 97 -4.00 10.62 13.49
C SER A 97 -2.76 11.25 14.11
#